data_AF-A0A7S3DCG3-F1
#
_entry.id   AF-A0A7S3DCG3-F1
#
_cell.length_a   1.000
_cell.length_b   1.000
_cell.length_c   1.000
_cell.angle_alpha   90.00
_cell.angle_beta   90.00
_cell.angle_gamma   90.00
#
_symmetry.space_group_name_H-M   'P 1'
#
loop_
_entity.id
_entity.type
_entity.pdbx_description
1 polymer ?
#
loop_
_entity_poly.entity_id
_entity_poly.type
_entity_poly.pdbx_seq_one_letter_code
_entity_poly.pdbx_strand_id
1 'polypeptide(L)'
;LTELEKQVVSFKESLPADVVMLLECGYRYRFFGRDAQLAAEILGVVAHPDHNFTVASIPTFRLGVHLRRLLMAGLRVAVVDQVESAALKAESGAKSELFSRKVAGIFTVSTFTGSERLKNMRSPSLSTSNLSMSGGGHEGERAGEKQAHTQKI
;
A
#
# COMPACT_ATOMS: atom_id res chain seq x y z
N LEU A 1 -8.61 -21.43 -8.23
CA LEU A 1 -7.95 -20.12 -8.02
C LEU A 1 -8.58 -19.45 -6.81
N THR A 2 -7.78 -18.97 -5.86
CA THR A 2 -8.21 -18.07 -4.77
C THR A 2 -8.74 -16.75 -5.34
N GLU A 3 -9.44 -15.94 -4.54
CA GLU A 3 -9.95 -14.64 -5.01
C GLU A 3 -8.80 -13.71 -5.47
N LEU A 4 -7.66 -13.73 -4.78
CA LEU A 4 -6.47 -12.99 -5.21
C LEU A 4 -5.93 -13.53 -6.54
N GLU A 5 -5.87 -14.86 -6.69
CA GLU A 5 -5.41 -15.48 -7.93
C GLU A 5 -6.32 -15.17 -9.13
N LYS A 6 -7.63 -15.07 -8.92
CA LYS A 6 -8.56 -14.60 -9.96
C LYS A 6 -8.27 -13.14 -10.36
N GLN A 7 -8.01 -12.26 -9.39
CA GLN A 7 -7.59 -10.89 -9.69
C GLN A 7 -6.25 -10.85 -10.45
N VAL A 8 -5.29 -11.69 -10.07
CA VAL A 8 -4.00 -11.82 -10.77
C VAL A 8 -4.22 -12.17 -12.23
N VAL A 9 -5.04 -13.19 -12.52
CA VAL A 9 -5.36 -13.60 -13.90
C VAL A 9 -6.03 -12.45 -14.66
N SER A 10 -7.05 -11.83 -14.07
CA SER A 10 -7.77 -10.72 -14.71
C SER A 10 -6.87 -9.54 -15.07
N PHE A 11 -5.97 -9.11 -14.16
CA PHE A 11 -5.01 -8.06 -14.48
C PHE A 11 -4.01 -8.52 -15.54
N LYS A 12 -3.50 -9.75 -15.44
CA LYS A 12 -2.52 -10.26 -16.40
C LYS A 12 -3.10 -10.35 -17.82
N GLU A 13 -4.36 -10.73 -17.97
CA GLU A 13 -5.09 -10.77 -19.25
C GLU A 13 -5.34 -9.36 -19.83
N SER A 14 -5.51 -8.36 -18.96
CA SER A 14 -5.67 -6.96 -19.39
C SER A 14 -4.37 -6.28 -19.83
N LEU A 15 -3.22 -6.88 -19.50
CA LEU A 15 -1.90 -6.35 -19.80
C LEU A 15 -1.31 -7.00 -21.06
N PRO A 16 -0.43 -6.30 -21.80
CA PRO A 16 0.31 -6.92 -22.90
C PRO A 16 1.12 -8.14 -22.43
N ALA A 17 1.21 -9.18 -23.27
CA ALA A 17 1.80 -10.47 -22.91
C ALA A 17 3.29 -10.39 -22.51
N ASP A 18 4.02 -9.38 -23.00
CA ASP A 18 5.44 -9.14 -22.73
C ASP A 18 5.70 -8.30 -21.47
N VAL A 19 4.65 -7.90 -20.74
CA VAL A 19 4.76 -7.06 -19.54
C VAL A 19 4.80 -7.92 -18.29
N VAL A 20 5.82 -7.70 -17.46
CA VAL A 20 5.94 -8.30 -16.12
C VAL A 20 5.08 -7.53 -15.13
N MET A 21 4.25 -8.22 -14.36
CA MET A 21 3.31 -7.60 -13.42
C MET A 21 3.82 -7.70 -11.97
N LEU A 22 3.91 -6.55 -11.28
CA LEU A 22 4.05 -6.48 -9.82
C LEU A 22 2.70 -6.13 -9.20
N LEU A 23 2.18 -7.02 -8.37
CA LEU A 23 0.92 -6.81 -7.65
C LEU A 23 1.19 -6.46 -6.18
N GLU A 24 0.66 -5.35 -5.70
CA GLU A 24 0.74 -4.98 -4.29
C GLU A 24 -0.16 -5.87 -3.43
N CYS A 25 0.44 -6.50 -2.43
CA CYS A 25 -0.21 -7.34 -1.43
C CYS A 25 0.30 -6.97 -0.03
N GLY A 26 -0.36 -6.00 0.61
CA GLY A 26 0.04 -5.50 1.92
C GLY A 26 1.44 -4.87 1.88
N TYR A 27 2.38 -5.40 2.67
CA TYR A 27 3.75 -4.86 2.78
C TYR A 27 4.73 -5.38 1.70
N ARG A 28 4.25 -6.14 0.71
CA ARG A 28 5.07 -6.73 -0.36
C ARG A 28 4.43 -6.52 -1.74
N TYR A 29 5.28 -6.36 -2.76
CA TYR A 29 4.89 -6.65 -4.13
C TYR A 29 5.17 -8.10 -4.46
N ARG A 30 4.22 -8.74 -5.14
CA ARG A 30 4.29 -10.15 -5.54
C ARG A 30 4.29 -10.28 -7.06
N PHE A 31 5.10 -11.23 -7.52
CA PHE A 31 5.13 -11.73 -8.89
C PHE A 31 4.48 -13.11 -8.93
N PHE A 32 3.91 -13.50 -10.07
CA PHE A 32 3.20 -14.76 -10.22
C PHE A 32 3.60 -15.50 -11.50
N GLY A 33 3.69 -16.83 -11.42
CA GLY A 33 4.01 -17.69 -12.55
C GLY A 33 5.37 -17.39 -13.19
N ARG A 34 5.39 -17.19 -14.51
CA ARG A 34 6.61 -16.87 -15.27
C ARG A 34 7.27 -15.58 -14.81
N ASP A 35 6.48 -14.57 -14.44
CA ASP A 35 6.98 -13.29 -13.94
C ASP A 35 7.79 -13.50 -12.64
N ALA A 36 7.39 -14.46 -11.80
CA ALA A 36 8.11 -14.79 -10.58
C ALA A 36 9.47 -15.45 -10.84
N GLN A 37 9.54 -16.34 -11.84
CA GLN A 37 10.79 -16.99 -12.23
C GLN A 37 11.79 -15.98 -12.80
N LEU A 38 11.32 -15.09 -13.67
CA LEU A 38 12.13 -14.03 -14.25
C LEU A 38 12.61 -13.02 -13.18
N ALA A 39 11.73 -12.66 -12.24
CA ALA A 39 12.12 -11.82 -11.12
C ALA A 39 13.16 -12.50 -10.22
N ALA A 40 13.05 -13.81 -9.99
CA ALA A 40 14.04 -14.57 -9.21
C ALA A 40 15.42 -14.52 -9.85
N GLU A 41 15.51 -14.76 -11.15
CA GLU A 41 16.76 -14.72 -11.92
C GLU A 41 17.41 -13.32 -11.88
N ILE A 42 16.65 -12.26 -12.18
CA ILE A 42 17.21 -10.91 -12.31
C ILE A 42 17.49 -10.27 -10.94
N LEU A 43 16.60 -10.49 -9.97
CA LEU A 43 16.67 -9.81 -8.67
C LEU A 43 17.46 -10.61 -7.62
N GLY A 44 17.64 -11.92 -7.83
CA GLY A 44 18.21 -12.83 -6.84
C GLY A 44 17.25 -13.11 -5.68
N VAL A 45 15.93 -13.09 -5.94
CA VAL A 45 14.91 -13.42 -4.94
C VAL A 45 14.46 -14.87 -5.08
N VAL A 46 13.94 -15.46 -4.00
CA VAL A 46 13.43 -16.83 -4.04
C VAL A 46 12.06 -16.87 -4.69
N ALA A 47 11.92 -17.70 -5.73
CA ALA A 47 10.65 -18.12 -6.27
C ALA A 47 10.26 -19.48 -5.68
N HIS A 48 9.04 -19.63 -5.18
CA HIS A 48 8.54 -20.86 -4.58
C HIS A 48 7.09 -21.12 -4.98
N PRO A 49 6.63 -22.38 -5.00
CA PRO A 49 5.22 -22.69 -5.17
C PRO A 49 4.37 -22.09 -4.04
N ASP A 50 3.30 -21.39 -4.39
CA ASP A 50 2.27 -20.91 -3.48
C ASP A 50 0.91 -21.08 -4.17
N HIS A 51 0.10 -22.01 -3.65
CA HIS A 51 -1.13 -22.48 -4.28
C HIS A 51 -0.93 -22.86 -5.76
N ASN A 52 -1.59 -22.17 -6.69
CA ASN A 52 -1.59 -22.52 -8.11
C ASN A 52 -0.46 -21.84 -8.89
N PHE A 53 0.35 -20.99 -8.25
CA PHE A 53 1.40 -20.22 -8.92
C PHE A 53 2.77 -20.43 -8.28
N THR A 54 3.82 -20.26 -9.08
CA THR A 54 5.14 -19.89 -8.55
C THR A 54 5.11 -18.41 -8.17
N VAL A 55 5.56 -18.07 -6.97
CA VAL A 55 5.54 -16.70 -6.45
C VAL A 55 6.93 -16.27 -6.02
N ALA A 56 7.26 -15.03 -6.36
CA ALA A 56 8.38 -14.29 -5.80
C ALA A 56 7.86 -12.98 -5.20
N SER A 57 8.59 -12.38 -4.26
CA SER A 57 8.15 -11.11 -3.66
C SER A 57 9.30 -10.20 -3.29
N ILE A 58 9.01 -8.90 -3.25
CA ILE A 58 9.91 -7.85 -2.77
C ILE A 58 9.18 -6.95 -1.76
N PRO A 59 9.86 -6.35 -0.78
CA PRO A 59 9.25 -5.37 0.11
C PRO A 59 8.82 -4.11 -0.65
N THR A 60 7.69 -3.50 -0.28
CA THR A 60 7.16 -2.28 -0.92
C THR A 60 8.15 -1.13 -0.89
N PHE A 61 8.84 -0.93 0.23
CA PHE A 61 9.85 0.13 0.39
C PHE A 61 11.10 -0.07 -0.50
N ARG A 62 11.28 -1.25 -1.11
CA ARG A 62 12.37 -1.55 -2.05
C ARG A 62 11.92 -1.53 -3.51
N LEU A 63 10.65 -1.22 -3.79
CA LEU A 63 10.09 -1.22 -5.14
C LEU A 63 10.99 -0.46 -6.12
N GLY A 64 11.39 0.78 -5.81
CA GLY A 64 12.17 1.60 -6.74
C GLY A 64 13.50 0.96 -7.17
N VAL A 65 14.21 0.31 -6.26
CA VAL A 65 15.50 -0.35 -6.57
C VAL A 65 15.28 -1.60 -7.42
N HIS A 66 14.28 -2.42 -7.09
CA HIS A 66 14.00 -3.64 -7.85
C HIS A 66 13.37 -3.35 -9.21
N LEU A 67 12.45 -2.39 -9.28
CA LEU A 67 11.85 -1.92 -10.53
C LEU A 67 12.96 -1.43 -11.47
N ARG A 68 13.87 -0.57 -11.01
CA ARG A 68 15.00 -0.12 -11.83
C ARG A 68 15.82 -1.30 -12.36
N ARG A 69 16.13 -2.31 -11.54
CA ARG A 69 16.88 -3.49 -11.98
C ARG A 69 16.15 -4.29 -13.06
N LEU A 70 14.84 -4.51 -12.91
CA LEU A 70 14.01 -5.19 -13.91
C LEU A 70 13.99 -4.42 -15.22
N LEU A 71 13.78 -3.10 -15.16
CA LEU A 71 13.78 -2.25 -16.35
C LEU A 71 15.15 -2.28 -17.04
N MET A 72 16.25 -2.13 -16.29
CA MET A 72 17.61 -2.17 -16.85
C MET A 72 17.96 -3.54 -17.47
N ALA A 73 17.28 -4.61 -17.07
CA ALA A 73 17.36 -5.92 -17.71
C ALA A 73 16.52 -6.04 -19.01
N GLY A 74 15.95 -4.92 -19.49
CA GLY A 74 15.19 -4.86 -20.73
C GLY A 74 13.69 -5.16 -20.58
N LEU A 75 13.19 -5.31 -19.36
CA LEU A 75 11.79 -5.67 -19.13
C LEU A 75 10.86 -4.46 -19.17
N ARG A 76 9.65 -4.68 -19.66
CA ARG A 76 8.51 -3.77 -19.46
C ARG A 76 7.74 -4.24 -18.23
N VAL A 77 7.44 -3.31 -17.32
CA VAL A 77 6.93 -3.69 -16.00
C VAL A 77 5.68 -2.91 -15.65
N ALA A 78 4.57 -3.60 -15.40
CA ALA A 78 3.35 -3.03 -14.84
C ALA A 78 3.41 -3.06 -13.31
N VAL A 79 3.10 -1.94 -12.66
CA VAL A 79 2.89 -1.88 -11.20
C VAL A 79 1.40 -1.75 -10.94
N VAL A 80 0.85 -2.65 -10.13
CA VAL A 80 -0.55 -2.66 -9.72
C VAL A 80 -0.61 -2.39 -8.22
N ASP A 81 -1.20 -1.26 -7.85
CA ASP A 81 -1.30 -0.80 -6.46
C ASP A 81 -2.65 -1.15 -5.85
N GLN A 82 -2.65 -1.28 -4.52
CA GLN A 82 -3.88 -1.38 -3.74
C GLN A 82 -4.53 0.01 -3.60
N VAL A 83 -5.79 0.12 -3.98
CA VAL A 83 -6.53 1.40 -3.99
C VAL A 83 -7.16 1.70 -2.62
N GLU A 84 -7.57 0.65 -1.91
CA GLU A 84 -8.15 0.75 -0.58
C GLU A 84 -7.11 0.50 0.51
N SER A 85 -7.07 1.34 1.55
CA SER A 85 -6.24 1.06 2.73
C SER A 85 -6.99 0.15 3.70
N ALA A 86 -6.25 -0.66 4.48
CA ALA A 86 -6.83 -1.53 5.49
C ALA A 86 -7.66 -0.77 6.55
N ALA A 87 -7.27 0.46 6.86
CA ALA A 87 -8.02 1.34 7.77
C ALA A 87 -9.38 1.72 7.19
N LEU A 88 -9.40 2.22 5.94
CA LEU A 88 -10.65 2.60 5.25
C LEU A 88 -11.57 1.40 5.06
N LYS A 89 -11.00 0.21 4.83
CA LYS A 89 -11.77 -1.03 4.67
C LYS A 89 -12.35 -1.57 5.98
N ALA A 90 -11.64 -1.39 7.08
CA ALA A 90 -12.14 -1.79 8.40
C ALA A 90 -13.34 -0.93 8.83
N GLU A 91 -13.37 0.33 8.41
CA GLU A 91 -14.44 1.31 8.67
C GLU A 91 -15.65 1.14 7.74
N SER A 92 -15.46 0.68 6.49
CA SER A 92 -16.54 0.52 5.51
C SER A 92 -17.44 -0.71 5.72
N GLY A 93 -17.20 -1.51 6.76
CA GLY A 93 -17.96 -2.74 7.04
C GLY A 93 -17.64 -3.93 6.12
N ALA A 94 -16.86 -3.72 5.05
CA ALA A 94 -16.45 -4.74 4.08
C ALA A 94 -15.22 -5.55 4.54
N LYS A 95 -15.16 -5.94 5.82
CA LYS A 95 -13.98 -6.61 6.43
C LYS A 95 -13.57 -7.91 5.73
N SER A 96 -14.49 -8.59 5.05
CA SER A 96 -14.24 -9.87 4.36
C SER A 96 -13.98 -9.73 2.85
N GLU A 97 -14.07 -8.53 2.29
CA GLU A 97 -13.95 -8.33 0.85
C GLU A 97 -12.48 -8.24 0.41
N LEU A 98 -12.15 -8.67 -0.80
CA LEU A 98 -10.80 -8.55 -1.32
C LEU A 98 -10.47 -7.07 -1.58
N PHE A 99 -9.25 -6.61 -1.27
CA PHE A 99 -8.85 -5.21 -1.54
C PHE A 99 -8.93 -4.88 -3.03
N SER A 100 -9.51 -3.72 -3.35
CA SER A 100 -9.52 -3.16 -4.70
C SER A 100 -8.12 -2.75 -5.14
N ARG A 101 -7.80 -2.99 -6.42
CA ARG A 101 -6.48 -2.73 -7.01
C ARG A 101 -6.61 -2.00 -8.35
N LYS A 102 -5.57 -1.28 -8.77
CA LYS A 102 -5.50 -0.63 -10.08
C LYS A 102 -4.09 -0.65 -10.65
N VAL A 103 -3.97 -0.71 -11.97
CA VAL A 103 -2.69 -0.53 -12.67
C VAL A 103 -2.27 0.93 -12.46
N ALA A 104 -1.18 1.14 -11.73
CA ALA A 104 -0.60 2.46 -11.50
C ALA A 104 0.16 2.97 -12.73
N GLY A 105 0.76 2.07 -13.50
CA GLY A 105 1.45 2.39 -14.74
C GLY A 105 2.25 1.21 -15.29
N ILE A 106 2.64 1.33 -16.56
CA ILE A 106 3.59 0.43 -17.22
C ILE A 106 4.87 1.22 -17.47
N PHE A 107 5.98 0.70 -16.97
CA PHE A 107 7.27 1.35 -16.99
C PHE A 107 8.23 0.63 -17.94
N THR A 108 9.07 1.42 -18.59
CA THR A 108 10.20 0.98 -19.40
C THR A 108 11.45 1.74 -18.93
N VAL A 109 12.62 1.37 -19.42
CA VAL A 109 13.86 2.15 -19.17
C VAL A 109 13.70 3.61 -19.58
N SER A 110 13.00 3.88 -20.69
CA SER A 110 12.82 5.23 -21.22
C SER A 110 11.82 6.08 -20.45
N THR A 111 10.81 5.47 -19.81
CA THR A 111 9.78 6.21 -19.06
C THR A 111 10.07 6.30 -17.56
N PHE A 112 11.01 5.51 -17.05
CA PHE A 112 11.33 5.51 -15.63
C PHE A 112 12.29 6.64 -15.26
N THR A 113 11.72 7.78 -14.87
CA THR A 113 12.48 8.81 -14.17
C THR A 113 12.67 8.32 -12.73
N GLY A 114 13.92 8.10 -12.30
CA GLY A 114 14.25 7.55 -10.97
C GLY A 114 13.77 8.39 -9.77
N SER A 115 13.02 9.46 -10.03
CA SER A 115 12.51 10.48 -9.12
C SER A 115 11.06 10.29 -8.66
N GLU A 116 10.19 9.61 -9.43
CA GLU A 116 8.73 9.71 -9.23
C GLU A 116 8.15 8.76 -8.17
N ARG A 117 8.62 7.51 -8.07
CA ARG A 117 8.06 6.53 -7.11
C ARG A 117 8.75 6.51 -5.74
N LEU A 118 9.95 7.06 -5.63
CA LEU A 118 10.71 7.12 -4.37
C LEU A 118 10.15 8.17 -3.39
N LYS A 119 9.44 9.17 -3.90
CA LYS A 119 8.90 10.29 -3.10
C LYS A 119 7.42 10.11 -2.72
N ASN A 120 6.62 9.39 -3.52
CA ASN A 120 5.15 9.44 -3.41
C ASN A 120 4.48 8.25 -2.67
N MET A 121 5.23 7.43 -1.92
CA MET A 121 4.65 6.35 -1.09
C MET A 121 5.20 6.30 0.34
N ARG A 122 5.87 7.37 0.81
CA ARG A 122 6.14 7.58 2.25
C ARG A 122 5.16 8.59 2.82
N SER A 123 3.92 8.18 3.00
CA SER A 123 3.13 8.67 4.12
C SER A 123 2.16 7.59 4.60
N PRO A 124 2.61 6.59 5.37
CA PRO A 124 1.74 6.00 6.34
C PRO A 124 1.65 6.97 7.54
N SER A 125 0.42 7.45 7.83
CA SER A 125 -0.07 7.69 9.19
C SER A 125 0.97 8.22 10.19
N LEU A 126 1.07 9.53 10.35
CA LEU A 126 1.45 10.19 11.60
C LEU A 126 0.93 11.64 11.50
N SER A 127 -0.35 11.87 11.81
CA SER A 127 -0.76 13.19 12.26
C SER A 127 -0.13 13.37 13.65
N THR A 128 0.99 14.07 13.68
CA THR A 128 1.55 14.65 14.90
C THR A 128 0.41 15.34 15.65
N SER A 129 0.07 14.80 16.81
CA SER A 129 -0.69 15.52 17.82
C SER A 129 0.08 16.79 18.14
N ASN A 130 -0.50 17.95 17.81
CA ASN A 130 -0.04 19.22 18.36
C ASN A 130 -0.31 19.18 19.86
N LEU A 131 0.73 18.85 20.62
CA LEU A 131 0.83 19.18 22.03
C LEU A 131 1.14 20.68 22.11
N SER A 132 0.11 21.52 22.13
CA SER A 132 0.28 22.93 22.50
C SER A 132 0.36 23.03 24.02
N MET A 133 1.58 22.90 24.54
CA MET A 133 1.95 23.52 25.81
C MET A 133 2.05 25.03 25.58
N SER A 134 1.09 25.78 26.09
CA SER A 134 1.28 27.20 26.43
C SER A 134 0.93 27.37 27.90
N GLY A 135 1.98 27.51 28.71
CA GLY A 135 1.86 27.83 30.13
C GLY A 135 1.60 29.31 30.38
N GLY A 136 1.10 29.58 31.59
CA GLY A 136 1.36 30.81 32.34
C GLY A 136 0.18 31.78 32.48
N GLY A 137 -0.30 31.97 33.72
CA GLY A 137 -1.08 33.16 34.11
C GLY A 137 -1.92 33.01 35.38
N HIS A 138 -1.62 33.82 36.39
CA HIS A 138 -2.06 33.83 37.80
C HIS A 138 -3.51 34.27 38.13
N GLU A 139 -3.98 33.75 39.29
CA GLU A 139 -4.64 34.38 40.47
C GLU A 139 -5.97 35.17 40.45
N GLY A 140 -6.79 34.86 41.47
CA GLY A 140 -7.82 35.71 42.12
C GLY A 140 -9.28 35.42 41.69
N GLU A 141 -10.32 35.44 42.51
CA GLU A 141 -10.56 35.59 43.94
C GLU A 141 -12.07 35.29 44.20
N ARG A 142 -12.38 34.50 45.24
CA ARG A 142 -13.53 34.47 46.19
C ARG A 142 -15.01 34.72 45.78
N ALA A 143 -15.85 33.85 46.37
CA ALA A 143 -17.09 34.10 47.16
C ALA A 143 -18.51 33.91 46.55
N GLY A 144 -19.37 33.23 47.34
CA GLY A 144 -20.83 33.44 47.43
C GLY A 144 -21.71 32.36 46.76
N GLU A 145 -22.26 31.33 47.44
CA GLU A 145 -23.47 31.26 48.31
C GLU A 145 -24.81 30.97 47.57
N LYS A 146 -25.60 30.03 48.15
CA LYS A 146 -27.06 29.79 48.12
C LYS A 146 -27.71 28.75 47.16
N GLN A 147 -27.98 27.58 47.77
CA GLN A 147 -29.29 26.93 48.06
C GLN A 147 -30.51 26.98 47.11
N ALA A 148 -31.22 25.83 47.14
CA ALA A 148 -32.67 25.55 46.99
C ALA A 148 -33.23 25.47 45.56
N HIS A 149 -33.81 24.35 45.08
CA HIS A 149 -34.99 23.56 45.48
C HIS A 149 -36.10 23.75 44.42
N THR A 150 -36.57 22.66 43.80
CA THR A 150 -37.99 22.31 43.55
C THR A 150 -38.09 21.23 42.47
N GLN A 151 -38.54 20.05 42.89
CA GLN A 151 -39.04 18.98 42.02
C GLN A 151 -40.44 19.34 41.52
N LYS A 152 -40.72 18.95 40.28
CA LYS A 152 -42.02 19.07 39.62
C LYS A 152 -43.01 18.03 40.16
N ILE A 153 -44.27 18.47 40.17
CA ILE A 153 -45.51 17.71 40.34
C ILE A 153 -45.59 16.59 39.31
#